data_AF-A0A2E4YUQ9-F1
#
_entry.id   AF-A0A2E4YUQ9-F1
#
_cell.length_a   1.000
_cell.length_b   1.000
_cell.length_c   1.000
_cell.angle_alpha   90.00
_cell.angle_beta   90.00
_cell.angle_gamma   90.00
#
_symmetry.space_group_name_H-M   'P 1'
#
loop_
_entity.id
_entity.type
_entity.pdbx_description
1 polymer ?
#
loop_
_entity_poly.entity_id
_entity_poly.type
_entity_poly.pdbx_seq_one_letter_code
_entity_poly.pdbx_strand_id
1 'polypeptide(L)'
;MKSIILSVAVLLFVGCSVDYKQELAELGELEFYLQSMENSFESVDQKQVDKAVEAYKHNISQIKKYYNADTVEKEFVQIINKYKGIKKGSKGLSGDVENIHSNLTTMTKQLSNLRADIENGLLNKDSVAQYLANEKVNLNQLNENISNYVLTCDAIVFLDDSLSNKVRDLINGYSKK
;
A
#
# COMPACT_ATOMS: atom_id res chain seq x y z
N MET A 1 10.11 24.31 78.42
CA MET A 1 9.70 23.10 77.67
C MET A 1 9.84 23.42 76.19
N LYS A 2 10.62 22.63 75.45
CA LYS A 2 11.05 22.90 74.07
C LYS A 2 9.91 22.59 73.10
N SER A 3 9.42 23.58 72.36
CA SER A 3 8.50 23.33 71.25
C SER A 3 9.30 22.90 70.02
N ILE A 4 9.10 21.66 69.57
CA ILE A 4 9.67 21.12 68.33
C ILE A 4 8.73 21.53 67.20
N ILE A 5 9.18 22.43 66.32
CA ILE A 5 8.47 22.78 65.10
C ILE A 5 8.88 21.75 64.04
N LEU A 6 7.93 20.88 63.68
CA LEU A 6 8.09 19.89 62.62
C LEU A 6 7.86 20.59 61.26
N SER A 7 8.93 20.95 60.56
CA SER A 7 8.87 21.53 59.23
C SER A 7 8.61 20.42 58.20
N VAL A 8 7.39 20.35 57.67
CA VAL A 8 7.03 19.51 56.52
C VAL A 8 7.58 20.18 55.26
N ALA A 9 8.65 19.63 54.69
CA ALA A 9 9.16 20.04 53.40
C ALA A 9 8.27 19.44 52.30
N VAL A 10 7.42 20.27 51.70
CA VAL A 10 6.67 19.93 50.49
C VAL A 10 7.66 19.99 49.31
N LEU A 11 8.09 18.81 48.85
CA LEU A 11 8.80 18.67 47.57
C LEU A 11 7.80 18.95 46.45
N LEU A 12 7.73 20.21 46.00
CA LEU A 12 7.12 20.55 44.72
C LEU A 12 8.04 19.98 43.64
N PHE A 13 7.67 18.83 43.07
CA PHE A 13 8.19 18.41 41.78
C PHE A 13 7.73 19.46 40.76
N VAL A 14 8.63 20.40 40.45
CA VAL A 14 8.49 21.26 39.29
C VAL A 14 8.61 20.33 38.08
N GLY A 15 7.47 19.90 37.55
CA GLY A 15 7.44 19.18 36.27
C GLY A 15 8.07 20.08 35.23
N CYS A 16 9.24 19.70 34.73
CA CYS A 16 9.82 20.32 33.54
C CYS A 16 8.80 20.09 32.42
N SER A 17 8.15 21.16 31.93
CA SER A 17 7.30 21.06 30.74
C SER A 17 8.21 20.73 29.57
N VAL A 18 8.24 19.46 29.16
CA VAL A 18 8.98 19.04 27.97
C VAL A 18 8.33 19.70 26.77
N ASP A 19 9.09 20.50 26.02
CA ASP A 19 8.61 21.09 24.76
C ASP A 19 8.71 20.03 23.66
N TYR A 20 7.55 19.57 23.18
CA TYR A 20 7.40 18.55 22.13
C TYR A 20 7.13 19.14 20.73
N LYS A 21 7.34 20.45 20.51
CA LYS A 21 7.03 21.08 19.22
C LYS A 21 7.71 20.41 18.02
N GLN A 22 8.97 19.99 18.18
CA GLN A 22 9.70 19.36 17.08
C GLN A 22 9.13 17.98 16.77
N GLU A 23 8.87 17.18 17.81
CA GLU A 23 8.31 15.84 17.72
C GLU A 23 6.89 15.87 17.13
N LEU A 24 6.06 16.85 17.51
CA LEU A 24 4.73 17.06 16.93
C LEU A 24 4.77 17.51 15.47
N ALA A 25 5.80 18.26 15.07
CA ALA A 25 6.01 18.64 13.68
C ALA A 25 6.42 17.42 12.85
N GLU A 26 7.37 16.62 13.32
CA GLU A 26 7.76 15.37 12.67
C GLU A 26 6.58 14.39 12.56
N LEU A 27 5.77 14.26 13.61
CA LEU A 27 4.55 13.45 13.56
C LEU A 27 3.58 13.95 12.48
N GLY A 28 3.43 15.27 12.33
CA GLY A 28 2.60 15.86 11.28
C GLY A 28 3.11 15.55 9.88
N GLU A 29 4.43 15.48 9.68
CA GLU A 29 5.02 15.03 8.41
C GLU A 29 4.70 13.56 8.12
N LEU A 30 4.75 12.69 9.14
CA LEU A 30 4.40 11.28 9.01
C LEU A 30 2.90 11.09 8.68
N GLU A 31 2.00 11.85 9.31
CA GLU A 31 0.57 11.86 9.01
C GLU A 31 0.30 12.31 7.57
N PHE A 32 0.96 13.38 7.12
CA PHE A 32 0.84 13.84 5.74
C PHE A 32 1.36 12.80 4.73
N TYR A 33 2.47 12.14 5.05
CA TYR A 33 3.01 11.07 4.21
C TYR A 33 2.04 9.88 4.12
N LEU A 34 1.42 9.49 5.24
CA LEU A 34 0.38 8.45 5.27
C LEU A 34 -0.83 8.82 4.40
N GLN A 35 -1.30 10.07 4.47
CA GLN A 35 -2.38 10.54 3.63
C GLN A 35 -2.01 10.51 2.14
N SER A 36 -0.76 10.86 1.79
CA SER A 36 -0.28 10.75 0.41
C SER A 36 -0.27 9.30 -0.09
N MET A 37 0.08 8.35 0.78
CA MET A 37 0.04 6.92 0.46
C MET A 37 -1.39 6.41 0.24
N GLU A 38 -2.33 6.83 1.09
CA GLU A 38 -3.76 6.51 0.94
C GLU A 38 -4.29 7.03 -0.40
N ASN A 39 -4.02 8.29 -0.74
CA ASN A 39 -4.41 8.87 -2.02
C ASN A 39 -3.81 8.11 -3.21
N SER A 40 -2.54 7.67 -3.12
CA SER A 40 -1.92 6.88 -4.17
C SER A 40 -2.60 5.52 -4.34
N PHE A 41 -2.96 4.87 -3.24
CA PHE A 41 -3.67 3.60 -3.27
C PHE A 41 -5.08 3.74 -3.87
N GLU A 42 -5.81 4.78 -3.48
CA GLU A 42 -7.16 5.07 -3.98
C GLU A 42 -7.19 5.55 -5.44
N SER A 43 -6.07 6.03 -5.97
CA SER A 43 -5.96 6.47 -7.37
C SER A 43 -6.08 5.32 -8.38
N VAL A 44 -5.92 4.06 -7.94
CA VAL A 44 -6.04 2.89 -8.80
C VAL A 44 -7.48 2.68 -9.22
N ASP A 45 -7.75 2.72 -10.53
CA ASP A 45 -9.06 2.33 -11.08
C ASP A 45 -9.21 0.80 -11.03
N GLN A 46 -9.66 0.29 -9.89
CA GLN A 46 -9.87 -1.15 -9.68
C GLN A 46 -10.82 -1.75 -10.73
N LYS A 47 -11.81 -0.99 -11.22
CA LYS A 47 -12.73 -1.50 -12.24
C LYS A 47 -12.02 -1.72 -13.56
N GLN A 48 -11.05 -0.87 -13.91
CA GLN A 48 -10.23 -1.05 -15.11
C GLN A 48 -9.31 -2.26 -14.98
N VAL A 49 -8.68 -2.45 -13.80
CA VAL A 49 -7.85 -3.63 -13.50
C VAL A 49 -8.67 -4.91 -13.62
N ASP A 50 -9.86 -4.96 -13.01
CA ASP A 50 -10.74 -6.12 -13.06
C ASP A 50 -11.19 -6.45 -14.50
N LYS A 51 -11.54 -5.42 -15.28
CA LYS A 51 -11.87 -5.59 -16.71
C LYS A 51 -10.71 -6.19 -17.50
N ALA A 52 -9.49 -5.71 -17.29
CA ALA A 52 -8.30 -6.23 -17.96
C ALA A 52 -8.04 -7.71 -17.60
N VAL A 53 -8.21 -8.07 -16.32
CA VAL A 53 -8.06 -9.45 -15.84
C VAL A 53 -9.12 -10.37 -16.44
N GLU A 54 -10.38 -9.93 -16.48
CA GLU A 54 -11.47 -10.72 -17.08
C GLU A 54 -11.33 -10.85 -18.60
N ALA A 55 -10.94 -9.78 -19.29
CA ALA A 55 -10.63 -9.82 -20.72
C ALA A 55 -9.52 -10.84 -21.01
N TYR A 56 -8.44 -10.83 -20.21
CA TYR A 56 -7.38 -11.82 -20.31
C TYR A 56 -7.90 -13.26 -20.11
N LYS A 57 -8.68 -13.51 -19.05
CA LYS A 57 -9.24 -14.85 -18.76
C LYS A 57 -10.09 -15.34 -19.93
N HIS A 58 -10.97 -14.47 -20.44
CA HIS A 58 -11.82 -14.76 -21.58
C HIS A 58 -11.00 -15.10 -22.83
N ASN A 59 -10.07 -14.23 -23.21
CA ASN A 59 -9.24 -14.36 -24.40
C ASN A 59 -8.39 -15.65 -24.36
N ILE A 60 -7.73 -15.94 -23.24
CA ILE A 60 -6.94 -17.18 -23.10
C ILE A 60 -7.83 -18.43 -23.17
N SER A 61 -9.06 -18.36 -22.65
CA SER A 61 -10.03 -19.46 -22.79
C SER A 61 -10.39 -19.70 -24.26
N GLN A 62 -10.62 -18.64 -25.04
CA GLN A 62 -10.90 -18.77 -26.47
C GLN A 62 -9.69 -19.33 -27.24
N ILE A 63 -8.47 -18.88 -26.94
CA ILE A 63 -7.25 -19.44 -27.55
C ILE A 63 -7.18 -20.94 -27.30
N LYS A 64 -7.35 -21.39 -26.06
CA LYS A 64 -7.31 -22.83 -25.74
C LYS A 64 -8.36 -23.64 -26.47
N LYS A 65 -9.50 -23.03 -26.82
CA LYS A 65 -10.61 -23.68 -27.51
C LYS A 65 -10.38 -23.79 -29.02
N TYR A 66 -9.90 -22.71 -29.65
CA TYR A 66 -9.86 -22.59 -31.11
C TYR A 66 -8.47 -22.80 -31.71
N TYR A 67 -7.40 -22.72 -30.92
CA TYR A 67 -6.05 -22.89 -31.41
C TYR A 67 -5.64 -24.36 -31.43
N ASN A 68 -5.86 -25.04 -32.56
CA ASN A 68 -5.53 -26.45 -32.80
C ASN A 68 -4.55 -26.60 -33.98
N ALA A 69 -3.37 -25.97 -33.91
CA ALA A 69 -2.39 -26.01 -34.98
C ALA A 69 -1.18 -26.89 -34.62
N ASP A 70 -0.74 -27.73 -35.56
CA ASP A 70 0.46 -28.57 -35.42
C ASP A 70 1.76 -27.75 -35.40
N THR A 71 1.71 -26.51 -35.88
CA THR A 71 2.83 -25.55 -35.85
C THR A 71 2.37 -24.21 -35.29
N VAL A 72 3.24 -23.58 -34.49
CA VAL A 72 2.95 -22.32 -33.81
C VAL A 72 3.81 -21.20 -34.37
N GLU A 73 3.17 -20.13 -34.84
CA GLU A 73 3.86 -18.92 -35.29
C GLU A 73 4.61 -18.27 -34.12
N LYS A 74 5.88 -17.90 -34.35
CA LYS A 74 6.73 -17.31 -33.31
C LYS A 74 6.15 -16.03 -32.72
N GLU A 75 5.57 -15.18 -33.56
CA GLU A 75 4.94 -13.92 -33.14
C GLU A 75 3.75 -14.18 -32.22
N PHE A 76 2.92 -15.19 -32.53
CA PHE A 76 1.83 -15.63 -31.67
C PHE A 76 2.34 -16.02 -30.28
N VAL A 77 3.37 -16.88 -30.20
CA VAL A 77 3.96 -17.28 -28.91
C VAL A 77 4.43 -16.06 -28.11
N GLN A 78 5.08 -15.10 -28.77
CA GLN A 78 5.59 -13.89 -28.12
C GLN A 78 4.46 -13.02 -27.57
N ILE A 79 3.39 -12.80 -28.34
CA ILE A 79 2.22 -12.02 -27.89
C ILE A 79 1.57 -12.70 -26.68
N ILE A 80 1.31 -14.01 -26.76
CA ILE A 80 0.66 -14.74 -25.67
C ILE A 80 1.53 -14.78 -24.42
N ASN A 81 2.85 -14.93 -24.56
CA ASN A 81 3.75 -14.92 -23.40
C ASN A 81 3.79 -13.56 -22.70
N LYS A 82 3.75 -12.45 -23.44
CA LYS A 82 3.61 -11.11 -22.85
C LYS A 82 2.24 -10.94 -22.18
N TYR A 83 1.17 -11.40 -22.84
CA TYR A 83 -0.20 -11.27 -22.33
C TYR A 83 -0.42 -12.08 -21.03
N LYS A 84 0.27 -13.21 -20.86
CA LYS A 84 0.33 -13.97 -19.59
C LYS A 84 0.91 -13.17 -18.41
N GLY A 85 1.56 -12.03 -18.66
CA GLY A 85 1.94 -11.06 -17.64
C GLY A 85 0.75 -10.63 -16.78
N ILE A 86 -0.44 -10.50 -17.36
CA ILE A 86 -1.68 -10.16 -16.63
C ILE A 86 -2.00 -11.21 -15.58
N LYS A 87 -1.93 -12.52 -15.91
CA LYS A 87 -2.13 -13.60 -14.93
C LYS A 87 -1.13 -13.54 -13.78
N LYS A 88 0.12 -13.18 -14.08
CA LYS A 88 1.17 -13.11 -13.06
C LYS A 88 0.91 -11.92 -12.13
N GLY A 89 0.65 -10.74 -12.70
CA GLY A 89 0.36 -9.53 -11.93
C GLY A 89 -0.92 -9.65 -11.11
N SER A 90 -1.96 -10.30 -11.64
CA SER A 90 -3.24 -10.44 -10.93
C SER A 90 -3.19 -11.41 -9.75
N LYS A 91 -2.10 -12.16 -9.59
CA LYS A 91 -1.99 -13.17 -8.54
C LYS A 91 -1.68 -12.48 -7.21
N GLY A 92 -2.63 -12.51 -6.29
CA GLY A 92 -2.44 -11.98 -4.94
C GLY A 92 -3.00 -10.57 -4.72
N LEU A 93 -3.41 -9.87 -5.79
CA LEU A 93 -3.91 -8.49 -5.69
C LEU A 93 -5.02 -8.29 -4.65
N SER A 94 -5.96 -9.23 -4.54
CA SER A 94 -7.02 -9.12 -3.53
C SER A 94 -6.46 -9.14 -2.10
N GLY A 95 -5.46 -9.98 -1.85
CA GLY A 95 -4.76 -10.02 -0.57
C GLY A 95 -3.93 -8.75 -0.34
N ASP A 96 -3.31 -8.21 -1.40
CA ASP A 96 -2.57 -6.95 -1.31
C ASP A 96 -3.49 -5.78 -0.95
N VAL A 97 -4.68 -5.71 -1.56
CA VAL A 97 -5.73 -4.71 -1.23
C VAL A 97 -6.14 -4.81 0.24
N GLU A 98 -6.48 -6.01 0.72
CA GLU A 98 -6.88 -6.24 2.10
C GLU A 98 -5.75 -5.85 3.09
N ASN A 99 -4.52 -6.27 2.80
CA ASN A 99 -3.35 -5.98 3.62
C ASN A 99 -3.03 -4.49 3.66
N ILE A 100 -3.03 -3.81 2.50
CA ILE A 100 -2.77 -2.37 2.40
C ILE A 100 -3.84 -1.60 3.17
N HIS A 101 -5.12 -1.92 2.98
CA HIS A 101 -6.21 -1.24 3.66
C HIS A 101 -6.13 -1.42 5.18
N SER A 102 -5.83 -2.64 5.65
CA SER A 102 -5.61 -2.92 7.06
C SER A 102 -4.43 -2.14 7.62
N ASN A 103 -3.33 -2.06 6.88
CA ASN A 103 -2.12 -1.35 7.33
C ASN A 103 -2.35 0.17 7.37
N LEU A 104 -2.99 0.75 6.37
CA LEU A 104 -3.38 2.17 6.37
C LEU A 104 -4.22 2.49 7.60
N THR A 105 -5.26 1.69 7.86
CA THR A 105 -6.13 1.87 9.04
C THR A 105 -5.35 1.79 10.36
N THR A 106 -4.48 0.78 10.48
CA THR A 106 -3.67 0.57 11.68
C THR A 106 -2.67 1.73 11.89
N MET A 107 -1.98 2.18 10.84
CA MET A 107 -1.03 3.29 10.91
C MET A 107 -1.73 4.61 11.27
N THR A 108 -2.90 4.89 10.69
CA THR A 108 -3.70 6.08 11.03
C THR A 108 -4.03 6.12 12.52
N LYS A 109 -4.44 4.96 13.07
CA LYS A 109 -4.73 4.84 14.49
C LYS A 109 -3.47 4.99 15.36
N GLN A 110 -2.34 4.41 14.94
CA GLN A 110 -1.08 4.50 15.68
C GLN A 110 -0.58 5.93 15.76
N LEU A 111 -0.54 6.67 14.64
CA LEU A 111 -0.12 8.07 14.63
C LEU A 111 -1.06 8.95 15.46
N SER A 112 -2.37 8.74 15.37
CA SER A 112 -3.36 9.46 16.18
C SER A 112 -3.20 9.20 17.68
N ASN A 113 -2.93 7.95 18.08
CA ASN A 113 -2.66 7.62 19.47
C ASN A 113 -1.34 8.24 19.95
N LEU A 114 -0.28 8.16 19.14
CA LEU A 114 1.02 8.75 19.45
C LEU A 114 0.91 10.27 19.64
N ARG A 115 0.13 10.95 18.79
CA ARG A 115 -0.19 12.37 18.94
C ARG A 115 -0.81 12.64 20.30
N ALA A 116 -1.87 11.91 20.65
CA ALA A 116 -2.57 12.08 21.92
C ALA A 116 -1.64 11.81 23.11
N ASP A 117 -0.78 10.80 23.03
CA ASP A 117 0.17 10.46 24.10
C ASP A 117 1.23 11.56 24.30
N ILE A 118 1.72 12.17 23.21
CA ILE A 118 2.66 13.30 23.25
C ILE A 118 1.98 14.55 23.82
N GLU A 119 0.80 14.92 23.30
CA GLU A 119 0.07 16.12 23.70
C GLU A 119 -0.38 16.07 25.17
N ASN A 120 -0.72 14.88 25.67
CA ASN A 120 -1.07 14.66 27.08
C ASN A 120 0.16 14.43 27.99
N GLY A 121 1.38 14.45 27.44
CA GLY A 121 2.62 14.27 28.22
C GLY A 121 2.75 12.89 28.86
N LEU A 122 2.16 11.85 28.25
CA LEU A 122 2.17 10.48 28.76
C LEU A 122 3.48 9.74 28.47
N LEU A 123 4.33 10.32 27.64
CA LEU A 123 5.61 9.76 27.22
C LEU A 123 6.77 10.66 27.65
N ASN A 124 7.94 10.05 27.83
CA ASN A 124 9.20 10.79 27.94
C ASN A 124 9.80 11.01 26.54
N LYS A 125 10.68 12.00 26.42
CA LYS A 125 11.28 12.43 25.15
C LYS A 125 11.99 11.31 24.38
N ASP A 126 12.71 10.44 25.08
CA ASP A 126 13.43 9.31 24.45
C ASP A 126 12.45 8.29 23.84
N SER A 127 11.34 8.02 24.54
CA SER A 127 10.28 7.13 24.05
C SER A 127 9.56 7.73 22.84
N VAL A 128 9.29 9.04 22.85
CA VAL A 128 8.70 9.73 21.69
C VAL A 128 9.60 9.60 20.46
N ALA A 129 10.90 9.89 20.61
CA ALA A 129 11.87 9.77 19.52
C ALA A 129 11.94 8.33 18.96
N GLN A 130 11.92 7.32 19.85
CA GLN A 130 11.91 5.92 19.43
C GLN A 130 10.63 5.54 18.66
N TYR A 131 9.47 5.99 19.13
CA TYR A 131 8.21 5.70 18.43
C TYR A 131 8.14 6.38 17.07
N LEU A 132 8.54 7.66 16.96
CA LEU A 132 8.62 8.34 15.65
C LEU A 132 9.55 7.60 14.67
N ALA A 133 10.71 7.15 15.14
CA ALA A 133 11.63 6.38 14.30
C ALA A 133 11.02 5.05 13.83
N ASN A 134 10.30 4.34 14.70
CA ASN A 134 9.62 3.10 14.34
C ASN A 134 8.49 3.34 13.34
N GLU A 135 7.65 4.36 13.57
CA GLU A 135 6.55 4.68 12.65
C GLU A 135 7.07 5.08 11.27
N LYS A 136 8.20 5.81 11.21
CA LYS A 136 8.85 6.11 9.94
C LYS A 136 9.28 4.84 9.17
N VAL A 137 9.82 3.85 9.86
CA VAL A 137 10.20 2.56 9.23
C VAL A 137 8.96 1.83 8.73
N ASN A 138 7.91 1.76 9.53
CA ASN A 138 6.65 1.11 9.16
C ASN A 138 5.99 1.78 7.95
N LEU A 139 5.96 3.12 7.93
CA LEU A 139 5.42 3.90 6.81
C LEU A 139 6.22 3.69 5.53
N ASN A 140 7.55 3.58 5.60
CA ASN A 140 8.36 3.25 4.42
C ASN A 140 8.04 1.86 3.85
N GLN A 141 7.87 0.86 4.71
CA GLN A 141 7.47 -0.48 4.28
C GLN A 141 6.07 -0.48 3.65
N LEU A 142 5.13 0.27 4.23
CA LEU A 142 3.79 0.43 3.67
C LEU A 142 3.84 1.12 2.30
N ASN A 143 4.67 2.15 2.14
CA ASN A 143 4.86 2.84 0.87
C ASN A 143 5.40 1.91 -0.22
N GLU A 144 6.38 1.06 0.11
CA GLU A 144 6.91 0.06 -0.83
C GLU A 144 5.81 -0.90 -1.29
N ASN A 145 4.97 -1.39 -0.36
CA ASN A 145 3.85 -2.26 -0.69
C ASN A 145 2.81 -1.58 -1.60
N ILE A 146 2.42 -0.34 -1.27
CA ILE A 146 1.48 0.44 -2.08
C ILE A 146 2.06 0.73 -3.47
N SER A 147 3.32 1.15 -3.55
CA SER A 147 4.00 1.43 -4.81
C SER A 147 4.05 0.19 -5.71
N ASN A 148 4.39 -0.96 -5.14
CA ASN A 148 4.41 -2.22 -5.88
C ASN A 148 3.02 -2.63 -6.37
N TYR A 149 1.99 -2.43 -5.55
CA TYR A 149 0.60 -2.67 -5.92
C TYR A 149 0.16 -1.78 -7.09
N VAL A 150 0.37 -0.47 -6.99
CA VAL A 150 0.03 0.52 -8.04
C VAL A 150 0.73 0.16 -9.36
N LEU A 151 2.05 -0.08 -9.32
CA LEU A 151 2.83 -0.46 -10.50
C LEU A 151 2.33 -1.77 -11.14
N THR A 152 1.87 -2.71 -10.32
CA THR A 152 1.32 -3.98 -10.82
C THR A 152 -0.02 -3.77 -11.51
N CYS A 153 -0.90 -2.95 -10.93
CA CYS A 153 -2.17 -2.56 -11.53
C CYS A 153 -1.98 -1.84 -12.87
N ASP A 154 -1.08 -0.86 -12.91
CA ASP A 154 -0.74 -0.12 -14.14
C ASP A 154 -0.20 -1.06 -15.22
N ALA A 155 0.68 -2.00 -14.85
CA ALA A 155 1.21 -2.98 -15.79
C ALA A 155 0.13 -3.91 -16.36
N ILE A 156 -0.86 -4.30 -15.55
CA ILE A 156 -1.99 -5.11 -16.00
C ILE A 156 -2.82 -4.36 -17.04
N VAL A 157 -3.21 -3.12 -16.71
CA VAL A 157 -4.00 -2.27 -17.60
C VAL A 157 -3.26 -2.01 -18.91
N PHE A 158 -1.98 -1.62 -18.82
CA PHE A 158 -1.13 -1.38 -19.97
C PHE A 158 -1.01 -2.61 -20.89
N LEU A 159 -0.84 -3.80 -20.31
CA LEU A 159 -0.76 -5.04 -21.08
C LEU A 159 -2.07 -5.36 -21.80
N ASP A 160 -3.22 -5.12 -21.16
CA ASP A 160 -4.51 -5.34 -21.81
C ASP A 160 -4.74 -4.33 -22.94
N ASP A 161 -4.57 -3.04 -22.69
CA ASP A 161 -4.72 -1.99 -23.71
C ASP A 161 -3.82 -2.24 -24.93
N SER A 162 -2.60 -2.72 -24.70
CA SER A 162 -1.62 -2.96 -25.76
C SER A 162 -1.85 -4.25 -26.57
N LEU A 163 -2.43 -5.30 -25.95
CA LEU A 163 -2.42 -6.65 -26.52
C LEU A 163 -3.81 -7.27 -26.71
N SER A 164 -4.83 -6.84 -25.98
CA SER A 164 -6.17 -7.48 -25.97
C SER A 164 -6.80 -7.53 -27.36
N ASN A 165 -6.72 -6.43 -28.12
CA ASN A 165 -7.23 -6.39 -29.49
C ASN A 165 -6.46 -7.34 -30.43
N LYS A 166 -5.12 -7.32 -30.37
CA LYS A 166 -4.28 -8.22 -31.17
C LYS A 166 -4.58 -9.69 -30.88
N VAL A 167 -4.78 -10.02 -29.61
CA VAL A 167 -5.16 -11.36 -29.18
C VAL A 167 -6.55 -11.75 -29.71
N ARG A 168 -7.53 -10.84 -29.68
CA ARG A 168 -8.86 -11.07 -30.25
C ARG A 168 -8.83 -11.28 -31.77
N ASP A 169 -8.06 -10.48 -32.49
CA ASP A 169 -7.89 -10.64 -33.94
C ASP A 169 -7.30 -12.02 -34.29
N LEU A 170 -6.30 -12.45 -33.51
CA LEU A 170 -5.73 -13.79 -33.64
C LEU A 170 -6.79 -14.88 -33.40
N ILE A 171 -7.55 -14.79 -32.30
CA ILE A 171 -8.64 -15.74 -32.01
C ILE A 171 -9.63 -15.83 -33.19
N ASN A 172 -10.05 -14.68 -33.73
CA ASN A 172 -10.98 -14.61 -34.85
C ASN A 172 -10.41 -15.21 -36.15
N GLY A 173 -9.10 -15.14 -36.35
CA GLY A 173 -8.42 -15.79 -37.47
C GLY A 173 -8.44 -17.32 -37.40
N TYR A 174 -8.39 -17.88 -36.18
CA TYR A 174 -8.42 -19.34 -35.97
C TYR A 174 -9.84 -19.91 -35.85
N SER A 175 -10.80 -19.15 -35.34
CA SER A 175 -12.19 -19.63 -35.19
C SER A 175 -12.98 -19.71 -36.50
N LYS A 176 -12.48 -19.08 -37.56
CA LYS A 176 -13.09 -19.06 -38.91
C LYS A 176 -12.54 -20.14 -39.85
N LYS A 177 -11.55 -20.93 -39.41
CA LYS A 177 -11.03 -22.10 -40.13
C LYS A 177 -11.69 -23.37 -39.61
#